data_AF-A0A3C1PJI7-F1
#
_entry.id   AF-A0A3C1PJI7-F1
#
_cell.length_a   1.000
_cell.length_b   1.000
_cell.length_c   1.000
_cell.angle_alpha   90.00
_cell.angle_beta   90.00
_cell.angle_gamma   90.00
#
_symmetry.space_group_name_H-M   'P 1'
#
loop_
_entity.id
_entity.type
_entity.pdbx_description
1 polymer ?
#
loop_
_entity_poly.entity_id
_entity_poly.type
_entity_poly.pdbx_seq_one_letter_code
_entity_poly.pdbx_strand_id
1 'polypeptide(L)'
;IAIKHIEKESLTVFADNFMLKTVIRNLVSNAIKFTQRNGEITLETTLLDSEIIFTVSDNGVGIAPDDLKRIWSLTEKIQYKGTEGEVGTGFGLL
;
A
#
# COMPACT_ATOMS: atom_id res chain seq x y z
N ILE A 1 -2.93 -14.51 4.30
CA ILE A 1 -3.63 -13.21 4.10
C ILE A 1 -4.59 -13.42 2.94
N ALA A 2 -5.85 -13.00 3.08
CA ALA A 2 -6.80 -12.98 1.96
C ALA A 2 -6.61 -11.68 1.17
N ILE A 3 -6.56 -11.77 -0.16
CA ILE A 3 -6.51 -10.59 -1.04
C ILE A 3 -7.81 -10.54 -1.82
N LYS A 4 -8.58 -9.47 -1.62
CA LYS A 4 -9.81 -9.17 -2.35
C LYS A 4 -9.52 -8.11 -3.40
N HIS A 5 -9.98 -8.35 -4.62
CA HIS A 5 -9.99 -7.36 -5.68
C HIS A 5 -11.44 -6.97 -5.97
N ILE A 6 -11.76 -5.69 -5.80
CA ILE A 6 -13.08 -5.13 -6.06
C ILE A 6 -12.96 -4.28 -7.33
N GLU A 7 -13.46 -4.82 -8.42
CA GLU A 7 -13.54 -4.14 -9.70
C GLU A 7 -14.98 -3.71 -9.95
N LYS A 8 -15.24 -2.40 -9.89
CA LYS A 8 -16.56 -1.85 -10.22
C LYS A 8 -16.71 -1.65 -11.73
N GLU A 9 -15.64 -1.21 -12.39
CA GLU A 9 -15.59 -0.90 -13.82
C GLU A 9 -14.19 -1.16 -14.37
N SER A 10 -14.09 -1.51 -15.65
CA SER A 10 -12.81 -1.64 -16.35
C SER A 10 -12.29 -0.26 -16.74
N LEU A 11 -11.17 0.17 -16.15
CA LEU A 11 -10.60 1.51 -16.32
C LEU A 11 -9.29 1.46 -17.10
N THR A 12 -9.05 2.49 -17.91
CA THR A 12 -7.79 2.66 -18.67
C THR A 12 -7.21 4.04 -18.40
N VAL A 13 -5.89 4.11 -18.19
CA VAL A 13 -5.16 5.35 -17.93
C VAL A 13 -3.94 5.44 -18.84
N PHE A 14 -3.57 6.66 -19.24
CA PHE A 14 -2.29 6.92 -19.90
C PHE A 14 -1.23 7.21 -18.84
N ALA A 15 -0.27 6.29 -18.68
CA ALA A 15 0.77 6.37 -17.67
C ALA A 15 2.02 5.58 -18.08
N ASP A 16 3.15 5.85 -17.41
CA ASP A 16 4.32 4.97 -17.49
C ASP A 16 4.00 3.65 -16.75
N ASN A 17 3.91 2.57 -17.51
CA ASN A 17 3.57 1.24 -17.01
C ASN A 17 4.57 0.72 -15.96
N PHE A 18 5.86 1.05 -16.08
CA PHE A 18 6.88 0.57 -15.14
C PHE A 18 6.82 1.32 -13.82
N MET A 19 6.64 2.64 -13.87
CA MET A 19 6.47 3.46 -12.67
C MET A 19 5.20 3.07 -11.93
N LEU A 20 4.07 2.91 -12.63
CA LEU A 20 2.80 2.53 -12.02
C LEU A 20 2.87 1.16 -11.34
N LYS A 21 3.46 0.15 -12.00
CA LYS A 21 3.71 -1.16 -11.40
C LYS A 21 4.60 -1.09 -10.16
N THR A 22 5.59 -0.20 -10.17
CA THR A 22 6.50 -0.03 -9.04
C THR A 22 5.78 0.52 -7.83
N VAL A 23 4.98 1.57 -8.01
CA VAL A 23 4.16 2.16 -6.93
C VAL A 23 3.15 1.16 -6.39
N ILE A 24 2.37 0.51 -7.27
CA ILE A 24 1.36 -0.49 -6.84
C ILE A 24 2.01 -1.64 -6.08
N ARG A 25 3.11 -2.22 -6.61
CA ARG A 25 3.84 -3.30 -5.93
C ARG A 25 4.31 -2.86 -4.55
N ASN A 26 4.73 -1.62 -4.41
CA ASN A 26 5.20 -1.10 -3.13
C ASN A 26 4.08 -1.05 -2.09
N LEU A 27 2.94 -0.45 -2.46
CA LEU A 27 1.78 -0.35 -1.58
C LEU A 27 1.27 -1.74 -1.17
N VAL A 28 1.12 -2.65 -2.14
CA VAL A 28 0.69 -4.04 -1.88
C VAL A 28 1.71 -4.79 -1.01
N SER A 29 3.01 -4.59 -1.24
CA SER A 29 4.06 -5.21 -0.42
C SER A 29 4.01 -4.71 1.03
N ASN A 30 3.78 -3.41 1.24
CA ASN A 30 3.64 -2.86 2.59
C ASN A 30 2.40 -3.44 3.27
N ALA A 31 1.26 -3.50 2.59
CA ALA A 31 0.05 -4.12 3.11
C ALA A 31 0.29 -5.58 3.52
N ILE A 32 0.94 -6.40 2.67
CA ILE A 32 1.29 -7.80 3.00
C ILE A 32 2.19 -7.86 4.23
N LYS A 33 3.24 -7.04 4.26
CA LYS A 33 4.22 -7.03 5.34
C LYS A 33 3.59 -6.67 6.70
N PHE A 34 2.66 -5.73 6.71
CA PHE A 34 2.09 -5.19 7.95
C PHE A 34 0.72 -5.79 8.32
N THR A 35 0.27 -6.82 7.58
CA THR A 35 -0.95 -7.58 7.87
C THR A 35 -0.64 -8.95 8.44
N GLN A 36 -1.21 -9.26 9.60
CA GLN A 36 -1.08 -10.55 10.28
C GLN A 36 -1.65 -11.72 9.46
N ARG A 37 -1.26 -12.96 9.82
CA ARG A 37 -1.88 -14.18 9.29
C ARG A 37 -3.40 -14.12 9.43
N ASN A 38 -4.09 -14.62 8.42
CA ASN A 38 -5.55 -14.58 8.30
C ASN A 38 -6.16 -13.17 8.25
N GLY A 39 -5.34 -12.11 8.18
CA GLY A 39 -5.80 -10.77 7.83
C GLY A 39 -6.18 -10.65 6.36
N GLU A 40 -6.64 -9.47 6.00
CA GLU A 40 -7.27 -9.15 4.73
C GLU A 40 -6.69 -7.88 4.13
N ILE A 41 -6.45 -7.94 2.82
CA ILE A 41 -6.07 -6.80 1.99
C ILE A 41 -7.12 -6.64 0.90
N THR A 42 -7.62 -5.43 0.72
CA THR A 42 -8.56 -5.05 -0.33
C THR A 42 -7.88 -4.13 -1.32
N LEU A 43 -8.00 -4.47 -2.60
CA LEU A 43 -7.59 -3.66 -3.74
C LEU A 43 -8.86 -3.17 -4.43
N GLU A 44 -9.01 -1.86 -4.58
CA GLU A 44 -10.18 -1.25 -5.20
C GLU A 44 -9.76 -0.18 -6.20
N THR A 45 -10.48 -0.10 -7.31
CA THR A 45 -10.43 1.03 -8.24
C THR A 45 -11.77 1.73 -8.27
N THR A 46 -11.75 3.06 -8.18
CA THR A 46 -12.94 3.90 -8.35
C THR A 46 -12.62 5.06 -9.27
N LEU A 47 -13.50 5.33 -10.23
CA LEU A 47 -13.49 6.57 -11.00
C LEU A 47 -14.26 7.62 -10.20
N LEU A 48 -13.57 8.68 -9.78
CA LEU A 48 -14.16 9.85 -9.13
C LEU A 48 -13.95 11.05 -10.03
N ASP A 49 -15.04 11.60 -10.56
CA ASP A 49 -15.04 12.66 -11.57
C ASP A 49 -14.17 12.30 -12.80
N SER A 50 -12.95 12.84 -12.89
CA SER A 50 -11.99 12.58 -13.97
C SER A 50 -10.72 11.85 -13.50
N GLU A 51 -10.71 11.36 -12.26
CA GLU A 51 -9.54 10.73 -11.64
C GLU A 51 -9.80 9.27 -11.31
N ILE A 52 -8.82 8.43 -11.61
CA ILE A 52 -8.84 7.02 -11.21
C ILE A 52 -8.14 6.90 -9.86
N ILE A 53 -8.88 6.53 -8.83
CA ILE A 53 -8.37 6.28 -7.50
C ILE A 53 -8.13 4.78 -7.35
N PHE A 54 -6.86 4.40 -7.16
CA PHE A 54 -6.46 3.04 -6.80
C PHE A 54 -6.18 2.99 -5.30
N THR A 55 -6.92 2.15 -4.58
CA THR A 55 -6.84 2.01 -3.13
C THR A 55 -6.29 0.64 -2.76
N VAL A 56 -5.30 0.63 -1.87
CA VAL A 56 -4.84 -0.55 -1.14
C VAL A 56 -5.23 -0.35 0.33
N SER A 57 -6.06 -1.22 0.86
CA SER A 57 -6.46 -1.19 2.27
C SER A 57 -6.14 -2.52 2.93
N ASP A 58 -5.62 -2.48 4.14
CA ASP A 58 -5.36 -3.65 4.95
C ASP A 58 -5.95 -3.51 6.36
N ASN A 59 -6.16 -4.63 7.03
CA ASN A 59 -6.56 -4.68 8.44
C ASN A 59 -5.39 -5.07 9.36
N GLY A 60 -4.20 -4.66 8.97
CA GLY A 60 -2.97 -4.92 9.68
C GLY A 60 -2.83 -4.14 10.98
N VAL A 61 -1.60 -4.03 11.46
CA VAL A 61 -1.28 -3.36 12.73
C VAL A 61 -1.53 -1.84 12.71
N GLY A 62 -1.75 -1.26 11.53
CA GLY A 62 -1.91 0.17 11.34
C GLY A 62 -0.62 0.96 11.58
N ILE A 63 -0.75 2.27 11.62
CA ILE A 63 0.35 3.21 11.86
C ILE A 63 -0.09 4.13 13.00
N ALA A 64 0.77 4.32 14.01
CA ALA A 64 0.48 5.23 15.10
C ALA A 64 0.29 6.66 14.56
N PRO A 65 -0.65 7.47 15.08
CA PRO A 65 -0.92 8.82 14.56
C PRO A 65 0.31 9.72 14.47
N ASP A 66 1.21 9.64 15.47
CA ASP A 66 2.45 10.42 15.51
C ASP A 66 3.45 10.01 14.42
N ASP A 67 3.33 8.78 13.91
CA ASP A 67 4.21 8.23 12.89
C ASP A 67 3.73 8.47 11.46
N LEU A 68 2.45 8.79 11.24
CA LEU A 68 1.87 9.02 9.91
C LEU A 68 2.59 10.10 9.10
N LYS A 69 3.10 11.15 9.76
CA LYS A 69 3.87 12.20 9.09
C LYS A 69 5.28 11.74 8.71
N ARG A 70 5.81 10.77 9.45
CA ARG A 70 7.20 10.35 9.37
C ARG A 70 7.41 9.26 8.32
N ILE A 71 6.37 8.53 7.92
CA ILE A 71 6.46 7.49 6.87
C ILE A 71 6.88 8.04 5.49
N TRP A 72 6.75 9.36 5.27
CA TRP A 72 7.18 10.08 4.07
C TRP A 72 8.55 10.74 4.23
N SER A 73 9.20 10.61 5.39
CA SER A 73 10.46 11.27 5.69
C SER A 73 11.64 10.54 5.04
N LEU A 74 12.45 11.28 4.29
CA LEU A 74 13.71 10.80 3.70
C LEU A 74 14.84 10.68 4.73
N THR A 75 14.75 11.42 5.83
CA THR A 75 15.82 11.57 6.83
C THR A 75 15.57 10.74 8.09
N GLU A 76 14.31 10.51 8.43
CA GLU A 76 13.92 9.70 9.58
C GLU A 76 13.72 8.24 9.16
N LYS A 77 14.79 7.44 9.24
CA LYS A 77 14.73 6.00 8.95
C LYS A 77 14.00 5.27 10.07
N ILE A 78 12.67 5.20 10.00
CA ILE A 78 11.90 4.36 10.91
C ILE A 78 11.80 2.96 10.29
N GLN A 79 12.51 2.03 10.90
CA GLN A 79 12.40 0.62 10.54
C GLN A 79 11.30 -0.03 11.38
N TYR A 80 10.12 -0.17 10.79
CA TYR A 80 9.09 -1.04 11.34
C TYR A 80 9.37 -2.49 10.94
N LYS A 81 9.36 -3.38 11.93
CA LYS A 81 9.28 -4.81 11.68
C LYS A 81 7.87 -5.12 11.15
N GLY A 82 7.81 -5.96 10.13
CA GLY A 82 6.54 -6.53 9.66
C GLY A 82 5.91 -7.42 10.72
N THR A 83 4.68 -7.85 10.47
CA THR A 83 3.91 -8.66 11.42
C THR A 83 4.53 -10.04 11.68
N GLU A 84 5.38 -10.53 10.77
CA GLU A 84 6.18 -11.75 10.95
C GLU A 84 7.68 -11.46 11.10
N GLY A 85 8.04 -10.22 11.43
CA GLY A 85 9.43 -9.82 11.70
C GLY A 85 10.22 -9.40 10.45
N GLU A 86 9.55 -9.19 9.32
CA GLU A 86 10.17 -8.75 8.08
C GLU A 86 10.83 -7.37 8.25
N VAL A 87 12.07 -7.24 7.80
CA VAL A 87 12.80 -5.97 7.87
C VAL A 87 12.50 -5.17 6.60
N GLY A 88 11.96 -3.96 6.76
CA GLY A 88 11.74 -3.04 5.64
C GLY A 88 12.99 -2.22 5.35
N THR A 89 13.14 -1.80 4.10
CA THR A 89 14.24 -0.94 3.67
C THR A 89 14.09 0.50 4.18
N GLY A 90 12.88 0.91 4.58
CA GLY A 90 12.54 2.30 4.92
C GLY A 90 12.30 3.19 3.69
N PHE A 91 12.40 2.64 2.48
CA PHE A 91 12.21 3.36 1.20
C PHE A 91 10.93 2.95 0.49
N GLY A 92 9.96 2.40 1.21
CA GLY A 92 8.71 1.94 0.62
C GLY A 92 8.00 3.07 -0.13
N LEU A 93 7.70 4.16 0.58
CA LEU A 93 6.78 5.17 0.10
C LEU A 93 7.46 6.34 -0.64
N LEU A 94 8.65 6.12 -1.22
CA LEU A 94 9.50 7.15 -1.85
C LEU A 94 9.70 6.92 -3.36
#